data_AF-A0A962ACY5-F1
#
_entry.id   AF-A0A962ACY5-F1
#
_cell.length_a   1.000
_cell.length_b   1.000
_cell.length_c   1.000
_cell.angle_alpha   90.00
_cell.angle_beta   90.00
_cell.angle_gamma   90.00
#
_symmetry.space_group_name_H-M   'P 1'
#
loop_
_entity.id
_entity.type
_entity.pdbx_description
1 polymer ?
#
loop_
_entity_poly.entity_id
_entity_poly.type
_entity_poly.pdbx_seq_one_letter_code
_entity_poly.pdbx_strand_id
1 'polypeptide(L)' 'YCRNWAQGMVAMGIEAARKGCLQYGPQGLHTNFEAHMDFCLNSPPGRTQRRAARANALLASCNR' A
#
# COMPACT_ATOMS: atom_id res chain seq x y z
N TYR A 1 -12.42 2.55 -9.79
CA TYR A 1 -11.79 3.01 -8.53
C TYR A 1 -10.82 1.98 -7.96
N CYS A 2 -11.26 0.77 -7.56
CA CYS A 2 -10.38 -0.19 -6.88
C CYS A 2 -9.16 -0.64 -7.65
N ARG A 3 -9.26 -0.83 -8.98
CA ARG A 3 -8.10 -1.14 -9.83
C ARG A 3 -7.00 -0.08 -9.70
N ASN A 4 -7.36 1.19 -9.83
CA ASN A 4 -6.41 2.30 -9.74
C ASN A 4 -5.86 2.44 -8.31
N TRP A 5 -6.71 2.24 -7.30
CA TRP A 5 -6.29 2.24 -5.90
C TRP A 5 -5.24 1.14 -5.65
N ALA A 6 -5.50 -0.09 -6.10
CA ALA A 6 -4.59 -1.22 -5.95
C ALA A 6 -3.28 -1.00 -6.71
N GLN A 7 -3.32 -0.45 -7.92
CA GLN A 7 -2.12 -0.06 -8.66
C GLN A 7 -1.27 0.96 -7.89
N GLY A 8 -1.91 1.97 -7.27
CA GLY A 8 -1.21 2.95 -6.44
C GLY A 8 -0.55 2.32 -5.20
N MET A 9 -1.23 1.37 -4.55
CA MET A 9 -0.67 0.65 -3.40
C MET A 9 0.52 -0.23 -3.79
N VAL A 10 0.46 -0.89 -4.95
CA VAL A 10 1.59 -1.65 -5.50
C VAL A 10 2.78 -0.72 -5.78
N ALA A 11 2.54 0.45 -6.37
CA ALA A 11 3.60 1.42 -6.66
C ALA A 11 4.34 1.86 -5.38
N MET A 12 3.62 2.12 -4.29
CA MET A 12 4.22 2.40 -2.98
C MET A 12 5.04 1.22 -2.45
N GLY A 13 4.55 0.00 -2.63
CA GLY A 13 5.28 -1.22 -2.27
C GLY A 13 6.60 -1.37 -3.05
N ILE A 14 6.58 -1.11 -4.36
CA ILE A 14 7.78 -1.14 -5.21
C ILE A 14 8.80 -0.10 -4.73
N GLU A 15 8.35 1.13 -4.45
CA GLU A 15 9.25 2.19 -3.98
C GLU A 15 9.86 1.86 -2.61
N ALA A 16 9.07 1.26 -1.71
CA ALA A 16 9.56 0.79 -0.42
C ALA A 16 10.61 -0.33 -0.56
N ALA A 17 10.37 -1.30 -1.45
CA ALA A 17 11.33 -2.37 -1.75
C ALA A 17 12.63 -1.80 -2.32
N ARG A 18 12.51 -0.85 -3.27
CA ARG A 18 13.66 -0.19 -3.90
C ARG A 18 14.52 0.58 -2.91
N LYS A 19 13.89 1.23 -1.93
CA LYS A 19 14.58 1.95 -0.84
C LYS A 19 15.15 1.03 0.24
N GLY A 20 14.75 -0.24 0.26
CA GLY A 20 15.10 -1.16 1.34
C GLY A 20 14.43 -0.80 2.68
N CYS A 21 13.22 -0.23 2.64
CA CYS A 21 12.51 0.17 3.86
C CYS A 21 12.20 -1.05 4.74
N LEU A 22 12.42 -0.93 6.06
CA LEU A 22 12.01 -1.97 7.03
C LEU A 22 10.50 -2.22 7.04
N GLN A 23 9.70 -1.27 6.56
CA GLN A 23 8.25 -1.37 6.44
C GLN A 23 7.81 -2.20 5.23
N TYR A 24 8.72 -2.62 4.34
CA TYR A 24 8.40 -3.51 3.23
C TYR A 24 8.23 -4.96 3.71
N GLY A 25 7.12 -5.61 3.35
CA GLY A 25 6.84 -7.00 3.72
C GLY A 25 5.37 -7.30 4.03
N PRO A 26 5.07 -8.51 4.56
CA PRO A 26 3.71 -9.03 4.72
C PRO A 26 2.78 -8.19 5.61
N GLN A 27 3.34 -7.41 6.53
CA GLN A 27 2.58 -6.61 7.50
C GLN A 27 2.54 -5.10 7.15
N GLY A 28 3.26 -4.70 6.09
CA GLY A 28 3.49 -3.29 5.74
C GLY A 28 3.21 -2.98 4.27
N LEU A 29 4.18 -2.36 3.61
CA LEU A 29 4.13 -2.04 2.18
C LEU A 29 4.47 -3.29 1.38
N HIS A 30 3.64 -3.66 0.40
CA HIS A 30 3.85 -4.85 -0.42
C HIS A 30 3.27 -4.69 -1.82
N THR A 31 3.73 -5.53 -2.74
CA THR A 31 3.40 -5.48 -4.19
C THR A 31 2.29 -6.45 -4.61
N ASN A 32 1.70 -7.20 -3.67
CA ASN A 32 0.58 -8.10 -3.99
C ASN A 32 -0.67 -7.30 -4.43
N PHE A 33 -0.90 -7.24 -5.74
CA PHE A 33 -2.02 -6.54 -6.36
C PHE A 33 -3.38 -7.13 -5.97
N GLU A 34 -3.49 -8.46 -5.93
CA GLU A 34 -4.74 -9.17 -5.63
C GLU A 34 -5.20 -8.89 -4.20
N ALA A 35 -4.28 -8.89 -3.24
CA ALA A 35 -4.58 -8.52 -1.86
C ALA A 35 -5.10 -7.08 -1.73
N HIS A 36 -4.54 -6.13 -2.50
CA HIS A 36 -5.03 -4.76 -2.54
C HIS A 36 -6.40 -4.65 -3.21
N MET A 37 -6.63 -5.41 -4.29
CA MET A 37 -7.92 -5.48 -4.95
C MET A 37 -9.00 -6.03 -4.02
N ASP A 38 -8.74 -7.18 -3.39
CA ASP A 38 -9.66 -7.81 -2.44
C ASP A 38 -9.98 -6.87 -1.26
N PHE A 39 -8.96 -6.24 -0.68
CA PHE A 39 -9.16 -5.24 0.38
C PHE A 39 -10.08 -4.09 -0.06
N CYS A 40 -9.86 -3.55 -1.26
CA CYS A 40 -10.66 -2.43 -1.75
C CYS A 40 -12.11 -2.82 -2.05
N LEU A 41 -12.33 -3.99 -2.67
CA LEU A 41 -13.66 -4.49 -2.97
C LEU A 41 -14.49 -4.76 -1.69
N ASN A 42 -13.82 -5.19 -0.62
CA ASN A 42 -14.45 -5.48 0.68
C ASN A 42 -14.41 -4.31 1.68
N SER A 43 -14.07 -3.10 1.23
CA SER A 43 -13.93 -1.93 2.11
C SER A 43 -14.75 -0.73 1.63
N PRO A 44 -15.39 0.02 2.55
CA PRO A 44 -16.02 1.29 2.17
C PRO A 44 -14.97 2.33 1.78
N PRO A 45 -15.30 3.34 0.94
CA PRO A 45 -14.35 4.33 0.43
C PRO A 45 -13.54 5.08 1.52
N GLY A 46 -14.13 5.35 2.68
CA GLY A 46 -13.40 5.99 3.78
C GLY A 46 -12.30 5.10 4.38
N ARG A 47 -12.46 3.78 4.34
CA ARG A 47 -11.46 2.82 4.86
C ARG A 47 -10.29 2.68 3.89
N THR A 48 -10.55 2.62 2.59
CA THR A 48 -9.52 2.60 1.54
C THR A 48 -8.72 3.90 1.50
N GLN A 49 -9.35 5.06 1.70
CA GLN A 49 -8.65 6.34 1.86
C GLN A 49 -7.71 6.35 3.07
N ARG A 50 -8.19 5.95 4.26
CA ARG A 50 -7.33 5.87 5.46
C ARG A 50 -6.17 4.90 5.28
N ARG A 51 -6.39 3.77 4.59
CA ARG A 51 -5.33 2.80 4.31
C ARG A 51 -4.28 3.34 3.35
N ALA A 52 -4.69 4.07 2.30
CA ALA A 52 -3.77 4.74 1.40
C ALA A 52 -2.97 5.85 2.11
N ALA A 53 -3.62 6.67 2.95
CA ALA A 53 -2.94 7.68 3.75
C ALA A 53 -1.89 7.05 4.68
N ARG A 54 -2.23 5.93 5.33
CA ARG A 54 -1.28 5.17 6.16
C ARG A 54 -0.12 4.61 5.33
N ALA A 55 -0.36 4.08 4.14
CA ALA A 55 0.70 3.57 3.27
C ALA A 55 1.67 4.69 2.84
N ASN A 56 1.15 5.86 2.48
CA ASN A 56 1.97 7.04 2.21
C ASN A 56 2.81 7.44 3.43
N ALA A 57 2.22 7.46 4.63
CA ALA A 57 2.95 7.77 5.86
C ALA A 57 4.08 6.76 6.14
N LEU A 58 3.82 5.45 5.93
CA LEU A 58 4.83 4.40 6.08
C LEU A 58 5.98 4.56 5.09
N LEU A 59 5.68 4.91 3.84
CA LEU A 59 6.70 5.13 2.82
C LEU A 59 7.52 6.39 3.13
N ALA A 60 6.88 7.45 3.62
CA ALA A 60 7.55 8.67 4.06
C ALA A 60 8.45 8.44 5.29
N SER A 61 8.03 7.56 6.21
CA SER A 61 8.81 7.17 7.40
C SER A 61 9.82 6.06 7.13
N CYS A 62 10.20 5.84 5.87
CA CYS A 62 11.18 4.83 5.50
C CYS A 62 12.54 5.14 6.13
N ASN A 63 12.81 4.50 7.27
CA ASN A 63 14.11 4.51 7.92
C ASN A 63 14.89 3.32 7.35
N ARG A 64 16.02 3.61 6.72
CA ARG A 64 16.94 2.64 6.14
C ARG A 64 17.87 2.07 7.21
#